data_AF-A0A933NG83-F1
#
_entry.id   AF-A0A933NG83-F1
#
_cell.length_a   1.000
_cell.length_b   1.000
_cell.length_c   1.000
_cell.angle_alpha   90.00
_cell.angle_beta   90.00
_cell.angle_gamma   90.00
#
_symmetry.space_group_name_H-M   'P 1'
#
loop_
_entity.id
_entity.type
_entity.pdbx_description
1 polymer ?
#
loop_
_entity_poly.entity_id
_entity_poly.type
_entity_poly.pdbx_seq_one_letter_code
_entity_poly.pdbx_strand_id
1 'polypeptide(L)'
;MSVWRQRLDVTTNWAMLLAVALTTFSLGSRDVPHFILLLGLAAVLVSIVIEAQRYANLHHILWRLHVIERGYFAAMLRGEDPLHQGEWRDLLAGDLETSRAYIGLFSAIRARLRRNYILLIYFVTAVWITKLFIHPSSPASAVEFYHRFTVAGIIPPWLVVLLAVTIILVSTLLAATGPCTEEIEEFPQGPARQEIP
;
A
#
# COMPACT_ATOMS: atom_id res chain seq x y z
N MET A 1 5.59 18.06 14.21
CA MET A 1 5.03 17.23 13.11
C MET A 1 3.76 17.91 12.61
N SER A 2 3.64 18.19 11.31
CA SER A 2 2.46 18.86 10.74
C SER A 2 1.25 17.91 10.71
N VAL A 3 0.06 18.43 11.06
CA VAL A 3 -1.21 17.67 11.17
C VAL A 3 -1.54 16.83 9.92
N TRP A 4 -1.11 17.28 8.74
CA TRP A 4 -1.33 16.56 7.49
C TRP A 4 -0.56 15.24 7.38
N ARG A 5 0.68 15.17 7.90
CA ARG A 5 1.47 13.92 7.92
C ARG A 5 0.81 12.87 8.80
N GLN A 6 0.34 13.30 9.98
CA GLN A 6 -0.37 12.42 10.91
C GLN A 6 -1.63 11.81 10.28
N ARG A 7 -2.40 12.59 9.50
CA ARG A 7 -3.58 12.08 8.78
C ARG A 7 -3.23 11.07 7.69
N LEU A 8 -2.05 11.19 7.08
CA LEU A 8 -1.59 10.26 6.06
C LEU A 8 -1.39 8.87 6.66
N ASP A 9 -0.73 8.79 7.82
CA ASP A 9 -0.32 7.53 8.46
C ASP A 9 -1.44 6.80 9.24
N VAL A 10 -2.64 7.38 9.32
CA VAL A 10 -3.76 6.81 10.11
C VAL A 10 -4.08 5.37 9.72
N THR A 11 -4.15 5.07 8.42
CA THR A 11 -4.51 3.74 7.92
C THR A 11 -3.44 2.69 8.20
N THR A 12 -2.17 3.06 8.07
CA THR A 12 -1.04 2.18 8.46
C THR A 12 -1.01 1.94 9.97
N ASN A 13 -1.31 2.96 10.78
CA ASN A 13 -1.40 2.82 12.23
C ASN A 13 -2.54 1.88 12.65
N TRP A 14 -3.73 2.01 12.03
CA TRP A 14 -4.82 1.07 12.26
C TRP A 14 -4.47 -0.36 11.84
N ALA A 15 -3.80 -0.54 10.70
CA ALA A 15 -3.35 -1.85 10.25
C ALA A 15 -2.36 -2.47 11.25
N MET A 16 -1.42 -1.68 11.78
CA MET A 16 -0.47 -2.13 12.79
C MET A 16 -1.17 -2.50 14.10
N LEU A 17 -2.08 -1.65 14.59
CA LEU A 17 -2.85 -1.92 15.81
C LEU A 17 -3.71 -3.18 15.67
N LEU A 18 -4.39 -3.37 14.54
CA LEU A 18 -5.17 -4.58 14.28
C LEU A 18 -4.29 -5.82 14.19
N ALA A 19 -3.14 -5.74 13.51
CA ALA A 19 -2.18 -6.84 13.45
C ALA A 19 -1.68 -7.24 14.84
N VAL A 20 -1.25 -6.27 15.66
CA VAL A 20 -0.77 -6.52 17.04
C VAL A 20 -1.89 -7.06 17.94
N ALA A 21 -3.10 -6.50 17.83
CA ALA A 21 -4.24 -6.95 18.63
C ALA A 21 -4.64 -8.41 18.28
N LEU A 22 -4.75 -8.74 16.99
CA LEU A 22 -5.13 -10.07 16.55
C LEU A 22 -4.05 -11.12 16.83
N THR A 23 -2.76 -10.76 16.69
CA THR A 23 -1.65 -11.63 17.06
C THR A 23 -1.63 -11.92 18.56
N THR A 24 -1.78 -10.90 19.39
CA THR A 24 -1.85 -11.05 20.85
C THR A 24 -3.05 -11.88 21.27
N PHE A 25 -4.24 -11.60 20.72
CA PHE A 25 -5.46 -12.34 21.00
C PHE A 25 -5.34 -13.82 20.57
N SER A 26 -4.80 -14.06 19.38
CA SER A 26 -4.61 -15.42 18.87
C SER A 26 -3.62 -16.22 19.71
N LEU A 27 -2.52 -15.61 20.18
CA LEU A 27 -1.53 -16.29 21.01
C LEU A 27 -1.99 -16.44 22.47
N GLY A 28 -2.87 -15.56 22.96
CA GLY A 28 -3.30 -15.52 24.36
C GLY A 28 -4.13 -16.72 24.83
N SER A 29 -4.76 -17.46 23.92
CA SER A 29 -5.49 -18.69 24.27
C SER A 29 -5.29 -19.79 23.22
N ARG A 30 -5.25 -21.05 23.68
CA ARG A 30 -5.12 -22.23 22.81
C ARG A 30 -6.37 -22.49 21.99
N ASP A 31 -7.53 -22.12 22.51
CA ASP A 31 -8.83 -22.39 21.89
C ASP A 31 -9.16 -21.42 20.75
N VAL A 32 -8.38 -20.35 20.63
CA VAL A 32 -8.56 -19.37 19.56
C VAL A 32 -8.11 -19.97 18.23
N PRO A 33 -9.00 -20.06 17.22
CA PRO A 33 -8.65 -20.63 15.93
C PRO A 33 -7.56 -19.83 15.21
N HIS A 34 -6.63 -20.55 14.55
CA HIS A 34 -5.54 -19.91 13.81
C HIS A 34 -6.02 -19.07 12.61
N PHE A 35 -7.22 -19.31 12.08
CA PHE A 35 -7.77 -18.55 10.95
C PHE A 35 -8.01 -17.07 11.28
N ILE A 36 -8.06 -16.69 12.56
CA ILE A 36 -8.12 -15.27 12.96
C ILE A 36 -6.89 -14.50 12.49
N LEU A 37 -5.72 -15.14 12.40
CA LEU A 37 -4.52 -14.51 11.86
C LEU A 37 -4.59 -14.34 10.33
N LEU A 38 -5.31 -15.21 9.63
CA LEU A 38 -5.64 -15.02 8.21
C LEU A 38 -6.59 -13.83 8.03
N LEU A 39 -7.54 -13.62 8.94
CA LEU A 39 -8.38 -12.42 8.96
C LEU A 39 -7.53 -11.16 9.22
N GLY A 40 -6.54 -11.23 10.11
CA GLY A 40 -5.58 -10.15 10.32
C GLY A 40 -4.77 -9.82 9.07
N LEU A 41 -4.31 -10.84 8.36
CA LEU A 41 -3.64 -10.66 7.06
C LEU A 41 -4.58 -10.00 6.04
N ALA A 42 -5.84 -10.43 5.97
CA ALA A 42 -6.85 -9.79 5.11
C ALA A 42 -7.09 -8.32 5.48
N ALA A 43 -7.14 -7.97 6.77
CA ALA A 43 -7.28 -6.59 7.22
C ALA A 43 -6.08 -5.71 6.80
N VAL A 44 -4.86 -6.26 6.85
CA VAL A 44 -3.64 -5.60 6.34
C VAL A 44 -3.74 -5.39 4.83
N LEU A 45 -4.23 -6.38 4.07
CA LEU A 45 -4.45 -6.27 2.61
C LEU A 45 -5.54 -5.25 2.24
N VAL A 46 -6.61 -5.13 3.01
CA VAL A 46 -7.62 -4.09 2.80
C VAL A 46 -7.05 -2.71 3.12
N SER A 47 -6.28 -2.59 4.20
CA SER A 47 -5.67 -1.32 4.61
C SER A 47 -4.72 -0.76 3.54
N ILE A 48 -3.92 -1.62 2.88
CA ILE A 48 -3.05 -1.16 1.79
C ILE A 48 -3.84 -0.66 0.58
N VAL A 49 -4.97 -1.28 0.23
CA VAL A 49 -5.80 -0.82 -0.89
C VAL A 49 -6.40 0.56 -0.59
N ILE A 50 -6.92 0.76 0.63
CA ILE A 50 -7.46 2.05 1.06
C ILE A 50 -6.36 3.12 1.07
N GLU A 51 -5.19 2.78 1.62
CA GLU A 51 -4.01 3.67 1.65
C GLU A 51 -3.54 4.04 0.24
N ALA A 52 -3.52 3.08 -0.68
CA ALA A 52 -3.10 3.29 -2.06
C ALA A 52 -4.06 4.22 -2.82
N GLN A 53 -5.37 4.07 -2.62
CA GLN A 53 -6.36 4.98 -3.20
C GLN A 53 -6.16 6.41 -2.68
N ARG A 54 -5.93 6.57 -1.38
CA ARG A 54 -5.64 7.90 -0.78
C ARG A 54 -4.34 8.49 -1.31
N TYR A 55 -3.30 7.67 -1.47
CA TYR A 55 -2.02 8.11 -2.03
C TYR A 55 -2.14 8.58 -3.47
N ALA A 56 -2.88 7.84 -4.32
CA ALA A 56 -3.13 8.23 -5.71
C ALA A 56 -3.88 9.59 -5.78
N ASN A 57 -4.91 9.77 -4.95
CA ASN A 57 -5.66 11.04 -4.90
C ASN A 57 -4.79 12.21 -4.41
N LEU A 58 -3.95 11.98 -3.39
CA LEU A 58 -3.05 13.01 -2.88
C LEU A 58 -1.99 13.42 -3.89
N HIS A 59 -1.43 12.46 -4.61
CA HIS A 59 -0.46 12.74 -5.65
C HIS A 59 -1.08 13.61 -6.77
N HIS A 60 -2.34 13.36 -7.12
CA HIS A 60 -3.07 14.19 -8.08
C HIS A 60 -3.21 15.65 -7.61
N ILE A 61 -3.55 15.84 -6.33
CA ILE A 61 -3.66 17.18 -5.73
C ILE A 61 -2.29 17.88 -5.71
N LEU A 62 -1.23 17.16 -5.36
CA LEU A 62 0.13 17.70 -5.35
C LEU A 62 0.60 18.10 -6.75
N TRP A 63 0.25 17.32 -7.78
CA TRP A 63 0.54 17.68 -9.17
C TRP A 63 -0.15 18.99 -9.57
N ARG A 64 -1.45 19.16 -9.26
CA ARG A 64 -2.17 20.42 -9.52
C ARG A 64 -1.53 21.60 -8.81
N LEU A 65 -1.16 21.42 -7.55
CA LEU A 65 -0.48 22.44 -6.77
C LEU A 65 0.86 22.82 -7.41
N HIS A 66 1.64 21.83 -7.86
CA HIS A 66 2.93 22.05 -8.51
C HIS A 66 2.81 22.80 -9.84
N VAL A 67 1.77 22.51 -10.63
CA VAL A 67 1.44 23.28 -11.85
C VAL A 67 1.14 24.74 -11.52
N ILE A 68 0.36 25.00 -10.46
CA ILE A 68 0.07 26.37 -10.00
C ILE A 68 1.33 27.05 -9.44
N GLU A 69 2.15 26.35 -8.65
CA GLU A 69 3.41 26.85 -8.10
C GLU A 69 4.40 27.27 -9.20
N ARG A 70 4.56 26.42 -10.22
CA ARG A 70 5.45 26.74 -11.36
C ARG A 70 4.86 27.77 -12.31
N GLY A 71 3.56 27.74 -12.57
CA GLY A 71 2.92 28.65 -13.53
C GLY A 71 2.67 30.04 -12.96
N TYR A 72 2.09 30.12 -11.76
CA TYR A 72 1.68 31.38 -11.14
C TYR A 72 2.76 31.96 -10.22
N PHE A 73 3.18 31.20 -9.21
CA PHE A 73 4.07 31.74 -8.18
C PHE A 73 5.49 31.98 -8.71
N ALA A 74 6.03 31.07 -9.52
CA ALA A 74 7.36 31.28 -10.11
C ALA A 74 7.38 32.47 -11.09
N ALA A 75 6.36 32.63 -11.94
CA ALA A 75 6.26 33.78 -12.85
C ALA A 75 6.14 35.10 -12.07
N MET A 76 5.28 35.14 -11.05
CA MET A 76 5.13 36.31 -10.17
C MET A 76 6.47 36.68 -9.48
N LEU A 77 7.21 35.69 -8.98
CA LEU A 77 8.51 35.91 -8.33
C LEU A 77 9.60 36.36 -9.31
N ARG A 78 9.49 36.01 -10.60
CA ARG A 78 10.37 36.50 -11.68
C ARG A 78 9.99 37.89 -12.21
N GLY A 79 8.87 38.46 -11.75
CA GLY A 79 8.34 39.73 -12.27
C GLY A 79 7.72 39.60 -13.67
N GLU A 80 7.45 38.38 -14.12
CA GLU A 80 6.68 38.10 -15.34
C GLU A 80 5.18 38.21 -15.04
N ASP A 81 4.36 38.52 -16.05
CA ASP A 81 2.89 38.44 -15.89
C ASP A 81 2.44 36.97 -15.93
N PRO A 82 1.98 36.39 -14.79
CA PRO A 82 1.55 34.99 -14.73
C PRO A 82 0.30 34.71 -15.58
N LEU A 83 -0.44 35.75 -15.98
CA LEU A 83 -1.66 35.62 -16.78
C LEU A 83 -1.39 35.56 -18.28
N HIS A 84 -0.21 36.01 -18.73
CA HIS A 84 0.20 35.99 -20.14
C HIS A 84 0.64 34.60 -20.63
N GLN A 85 1.14 33.74 -19.74
CA GLN A 85 1.53 32.36 -20.08
C GLN A 85 0.31 31.42 -19.95
N GLY A 86 -0.42 31.21 -21.04
CA GLY A 86 -1.68 30.44 -21.07
C GLY A 86 -1.52 28.92 -20.92
N GLU A 87 -0.37 28.34 -21.29
CA GLU A 87 -0.21 26.88 -21.40
C GLU A 87 -0.50 26.12 -20.10
N TRP A 88 -0.05 26.62 -18.95
CA TRP A 88 -0.30 25.94 -17.67
C TRP A 88 -1.76 26.06 -17.21
N ARG A 89 -2.47 27.12 -17.62
CA ARG A 89 -3.88 27.35 -17.30
C ARG A 89 -4.76 26.41 -18.11
N ASP A 90 -4.47 26.24 -19.40
CA ASP A 90 -5.19 25.33 -20.28
C ASP A 90 -4.96 23.87 -19.84
N LEU A 91 -3.73 23.52 -19.46
CA LEU A 91 -3.39 22.22 -18.90
C LEU A 91 -4.13 21.93 -17.58
N LEU A 92 -4.19 22.91 -16.68
CA LEU A 92 -4.91 22.76 -15.41
C LEU A 92 -6.44 22.74 -15.62
N ALA A 93 -6.97 23.56 -16.52
CA ALA A 93 -8.39 23.57 -16.87
C ALA A 93 -8.82 22.24 -17.49
N GLY A 94 -8.04 21.70 -18.43
CA GLY A 94 -8.30 20.39 -19.03
C GLY A 94 -8.27 19.24 -18.02
N ASP A 95 -7.37 19.29 -17.04
CA ASP A 95 -7.32 18.30 -15.94
C ASP A 95 -8.49 18.47 -14.94
N LEU A 96 -8.96 19.69 -14.71
CA LEU A 96 -10.14 19.95 -13.88
C LEU A 96 -11.43 19.46 -14.55
N GLU A 97 -11.53 19.59 -15.88
CA GLU A 97 -12.64 19.08 -16.68
C GLU A 97 -12.64 17.55 -16.77
N THR A 98 -11.45 16.96 -16.92
CA THR A 98 -11.28 15.50 -17.06
C THR A 98 -10.45 14.97 -15.90
N SER A 99 -11.09 14.75 -14.75
CA SER A 99 -10.40 14.19 -13.57
C SER A 99 -9.91 12.75 -13.83
N ARG A 100 -8.69 12.58 -14.36
CA ARG A 100 -8.04 11.27 -14.53
C ARG A 100 -6.98 11.07 -13.45
N ALA A 101 -6.96 9.89 -12.83
CA ALA A 101 -5.90 9.54 -11.89
C ALA A 101 -4.57 9.34 -12.65
N TYR A 102 -3.58 10.19 -12.38
CA TYR A 102 -2.27 10.15 -13.03
C TYR A 102 -1.43 8.92 -12.62
N ILE A 103 -1.62 8.45 -11.39
CA ILE A 103 -1.01 7.21 -10.88
C ILE A 103 -2.05 6.10 -10.86
N GLY A 104 -1.76 5.01 -11.56
CA GLY A 104 -2.54 3.79 -11.47
C GLY A 104 -2.52 3.22 -10.05
N LEU A 105 -3.68 2.76 -9.55
CA LEU A 105 -3.83 2.16 -8.22
C LEU A 105 -2.76 1.09 -7.95
N PHE A 106 -2.39 0.33 -8.96
CA PHE A 106 -1.36 -0.71 -8.86
C PHE A 106 0.04 -0.17 -8.53
N SER A 107 0.45 0.94 -9.15
CA SER A 107 1.73 1.60 -8.85
C SER A 107 1.71 2.17 -7.42
N ALA A 108 0.59 2.74 -6.99
CA ALA A 108 0.40 3.22 -5.62
C ALA A 108 0.48 2.08 -4.59
N ILE A 109 -0.15 0.92 -4.88
CA ILE A 109 -0.07 -0.27 -4.03
C ILE A 109 1.39 -0.72 -3.88
N ARG A 110 2.14 -0.88 -4.97
CA ARG A 110 3.54 -1.31 -4.94
C ARG A 110 4.42 -0.41 -4.07
N ALA A 111 4.29 0.92 -4.25
CA ALA A 111 5.05 1.90 -3.48
C ALA A 111 4.78 1.81 -1.97
N ARG A 112 3.50 1.66 -1.58
CA ARG A 112 3.12 1.54 -0.16
C ARG A 112 3.44 0.17 0.43
N LEU A 113 3.33 -0.89 -0.37
CA LEU A 113 3.67 -2.25 0.04
C LEU A 113 5.12 -2.34 0.50
N ARG A 114 6.05 -1.85 -0.34
CA ARG A 114 7.50 -1.89 -0.08
C ARG A 114 7.92 -1.10 1.16
N ARG A 115 7.32 0.06 1.41
CA ARG A 115 7.70 0.94 2.54
C ARG A 115 7.12 0.49 3.88
N ASN A 116 5.83 0.16 3.93
CA ASN A 116 5.10 0.07 5.21
C ASN A 116 4.50 -1.32 5.48
N TYR A 117 3.98 -1.99 4.45
CA TYR A 117 3.11 -3.15 4.65
C TYR A 117 3.82 -4.51 4.53
N ILE A 118 4.95 -4.59 3.83
CA ILE A 118 5.68 -5.87 3.66
C ILE A 118 6.13 -6.45 5.02
N LEU A 119 6.58 -5.57 5.93
CA LEU A 119 6.98 -5.97 7.27
C LEU A 119 5.78 -6.45 8.10
N LEU A 120 4.62 -5.79 7.99
CA LEU A 120 3.40 -6.22 8.67
C LEU A 120 2.90 -7.58 8.16
N ILE A 121 2.96 -7.82 6.85
CA ILE A 121 2.60 -9.11 6.24
C ILE A 121 3.50 -10.21 6.78
N TYR A 122 4.82 -10.01 6.79
CA TYR A 122 5.77 -10.99 7.33
C TYR A 122 5.59 -11.20 8.83
N PHE A 123 5.33 -10.14 9.60
CA PHE A 123 5.07 -10.24 11.03
C PHE A 123 3.85 -11.12 11.33
N VAL A 124 2.69 -10.82 10.72
CA VAL A 124 1.46 -11.61 10.93
C VAL A 124 1.65 -13.06 10.46
N THR A 125 2.35 -13.26 9.34
CA THR A 125 2.66 -14.60 8.81
C THR A 125 3.56 -15.38 9.77
N ALA A 126 4.60 -14.76 10.32
CA ALA A 126 5.51 -15.40 11.26
C ALA A 126 4.77 -15.82 12.54
N VAL A 127 3.90 -14.95 13.06
CA VAL A 127 3.04 -15.28 14.21
C VAL A 127 2.08 -16.43 13.87
N TRP A 128 1.51 -16.45 12.66
CA TRP A 128 0.62 -17.52 12.23
C TRP A 128 1.32 -18.89 12.16
N ILE A 129 2.51 -18.94 11.58
CA ILE A 129 3.35 -20.15 11.58
C ILE A 129 3.68 -20.56 13.01
N THR A 130 4.05 -19.61 13.87
CA THR A 130 4.36 -19.85 15.28
C THR A 130 3.17 -20.43 16.03
N LYS A 131 1.95 -19.90 15.82
CA LYS A 131 0.72 -20.42 16.43
C LYS A 131 0.47 -21.87 16.03
N LEU A 132 0.64 -22.21 14.74
CA LEU A 132 0.47 -23.56 14.22
C LEU A 132 1.55 -24.54 14.74
N PHE A 133 2.74 -24.02 15.04
CA PHE A 133 3.85 -24.81 15.56
C PHE A 133 3.68 -25.13 17.05
N ILE A 134 3.25 -24.15 17.86
CA ILE A 134 3.14 -24.29 19.33
C ILE A 134 1.88 -25.05 19.76
N HIS A 135 0.76 -24.90 19.03
CA HIS A 135 -0.52 -25.50 19.42
C HIS A 135 -1.03 -26.56 18.44
N PRO A 136 -1.66 -27.65 18.94
CA PRO A 136 -1.88 -28.00 20.36
C PRO A 136 -0.62 -28.50 21.10
N SER A 137 0.34 -29.07 20.38
CA SER A 137 1.68 -29.48 20.84
C SER A 137 2.66 -29.34 19.67
N SER A 138 3.99 -29.38 19.89
CA SER A 138 4.94 -29.36 18.77
C SER A 138 4.68 -30.54 17.81
N PRO A 139 4.62 -30.31 16.48
CA PRO A 139 4.31 -31.36 15.51
C PRO A 139 5.41 -32.42 15.50
N ALA A 140 5.02 -33.70 15.51
CA ALA A 140 5.97 -34.81 15.46
C ALA A 140 6.48 -35.10 14.04
N SER A 141 5.79 -34.60 13.01
CA SER A 141 6.17 -34.76 11.59
C SER A 141 5.73 -33.56 10.74
N ALA A 142 6.37 -33.41 9.57
CA ALA A 142 5.99 -32.39 8.58
C ALA A 142 4.57 -32.59 8.03
N VAL A 143 4.11 -33.85 7.95
CA VAL A 143 2.76 -34.19 7.50
C VAL A 143 1.72 -33.74 8.52
N GLU A 144 1.97 -33.97 9.81
CA GLU A 144 1.10 -33.49 10.88
C GLU A 144 1.00 -31.95 10.87
N PHE A 145 2.14 -31.27 10.71
CA PHE A 145 2.15 -29.81 10.61
C PHE A 145 1.33 -29.31 9.42
N TYR A 146 1.44 -29.96 8.26
CA TYR A 146 0.65 -29.63 7.08
C TYR A 146 -0.85 -29.79 7.31
N HIS A 147 -1.29 -30.85 8.00
CA HIS A 147 -2.72 -31.05 8.30
C HIS A 147 -3.30 -29.97 9.23
N ARG A 148 -2.48 -29.29 10.03
CA ARG A 148 -2.92 -28.19 10.91
C ARG A 148 -3.36 -26.93 10.15
N PHE A 149 -3.03 -26.81 8.87
CA PHE A 149 -3.53 -25.70 8.05
C PHE A 149 -5.03 -25.83 7.72
N THR A 150 -5.68 -26.96 8.05
CA THR A 150 -7.12 -27.15 7.84
C THR A 150 -7.92 -26.10 8.61
N VAL A 151 -8.76 -25.33 7.92
CA VAL A 151 -9.63 -24.35 8.58
C VAL A 151 -11.00 -25.00 8.85
N ALA A 152 -11.30 -25.18 10.13
CA ALA A 152 -12.61 -25.65 10.64
C ALA A 152 -13.15 -26.95 10.00
N GLY A 153 -12.27 -27.80 9.43
CA GLY A 153 -12.67 -29.01 8.72
C GLY A 153 -13.36 -28.78 7.36
N ILE A 154 -13.59 -27.52 6.98
CA ILE A 154 -14.29 -27.15 5.73
C ILE A 154 -13.27 -26.89 4.62
N ILE A 155 -12.19 -26.18 4.94
CA ILE A 155 -11.19 -25.76 3.95
C ILE A 155 -9.98 -26.69 4.04
N PRO A 156 -9.62 -27.37 2.94
CA PRO A 156 -8.44 -28.24 2.90
C PRO A 156 -7.13 -27.49 3.17
N PRO A 157 -6.13 -28.13 3.81
CA PRO A 157 -4.80 -27.56 4.02
C PRO A 157 -4.13 -26.99 2.77
N TRP A 158 -4.22 -27.72 1.65
CA TRP A 158 -3.56 -27.34 0.41
C TRP A 158 -4.02 -25.97 -0.09
N LEU A 159 -5.32 -25.66 0.05
CA LEU A 159 -5.89 -24.40 -0.42
C LEU A 159 -5.43 -23.24 0.45
N VAL A 160 -5.39 -23.44 1.77
CA VAL A 160 -4.93 -22.43 2.73
C VAL A 160 -3.45 -22.11 2.53
N VAL A 161 -2.62 -23.15 2.38
CA VAL A 161 -1.19 -22.99 2.09
C VAL A 161 -0.98 -22.33 0.74
N LEU A 162 -1.68 -22.77 -0.30
CA LEU A 162 -1.59 -22.18 -1.64
C LEU A 162 -1.93 -20.69 -1.62
N LEU A 163 -3.03 -20.31 -0.96
CA LEU A 163 -3.47 -18.92 -0.85
C LEU A 163 -2.43 -18.08 -0.08
N ALA A 164 -1.97 -18.56 1.08
CA ALA A 164 -0.99 -17.86 1.89
C ALA A 164 0.34 -17.66 1.15
N VAL A 165 0.85 -18.73 0.53
CA VAL A 165 2.07 -18.68 -0.29
C VAL A 165 1.90 -17.73 -1.47
N THR A 166 0.75 -17.76 -2.16
CA THR A 166 0.45 -16.84 -3.27
C THR A 166 0.45 -15.39 -2.80
N ILE A 167 -0.22 -15.08 -1.68
CA ILE A 167 -0.25 -13.73 -1.11
C ILE A 167 1.16 -13.26 -0.78
N ILE A 168 1.97 -14.09 -0.12
CA ILE A 168 3.34 -13.75 0.26
C ILE A 168 4.20 -13.53 -0.99
N LEU A 169 4.23 -14.49 -1.92
CA LEU A 169 5.03 -14.39 -3.14
C LEU A 169 4.65 -13.19 -3.99
N VAL A 170 3.34 -12.97 -4.21
CA VAL A 170 2.86 -11.80 -4.96
C VAL A 170 3.24 -10.52 -4.23
N SER A 171 3.09 -10.46 -2.90
CA SER A 171 3.46 -9.26 -2.13
C SER A 171 4.95 -8.98 -2.18
N THR A 172 5.79 -10.00 -2.02
CA THR A 172 7.25 -9.89 -2.11
C THR A 172 7.70 -9.49 -3.52
N LEU A 173 7.12 -10.10 -4.55
CA LEU A 173 7.42 -9.76 -5.95
C LEU A 173 7.00 -8.32 -6.27
N LEU A 174 5.81 -7.90 -5.86
CA LEU A 174 5.33 -6.52 -6.05
C LEU A 174 6.19 -5.51 -5.29
N ALA A 175 6.66 -5.86 -4.09
CA ALA A 175 7.57 -5.02 -3.33
C ALA A 175 8.96 -4.94 -3.98
N ALA A 176 9.47 -6.04 -4.54
CA ALA A 176 10.78 -6.10 -5.19
C ALA A 176 10.81 -5.42 -6.57
N THR A 177 9.71 -5.49 -7.32
CA THR A 177 9.57 -4.91 -8.67
C THR A 177 9.02 -3.47 -8.67
N GLY A 178 8.72 -2.90 -7.50
CA GLY A 178 8.23 -1.54 -7.39
C GLY A 178 9.33 -0.50 -7.67
N PRO A 179 9.08 0.49 -8.56
CA PRO A 179 10.05 1.55 -8.83
C PRO A 179 10.45 2.29 -7.56
N CYS A 180 11.68 2.79 -7.51
CA CYS A 180 12.11 3.63 -6.40
C CYS A 180 11.21 4.87 -6.38
N THR A 181 10.67 5.25 -5.21
CA THR A 181 9.66 6.32 -5.10
C THR A 181 10.09 7.65 -5.73
N GLU A 182 11.40 7.85 -5.89
CA GLU A 182 12.00 8.99 -6.59
C GLU A 182 11.55 9.12 -8.06
N GLU A 183 11.36 8.02 -8.80
CA GLU A 183 10.88 8.06 -10.20
C GLU A 183 9.39 8.43 -10.32
N ILE A 184 8.60 8.20 -9.26
CA ILE A 184 7.17 8.58 -9.25
C ILE A 184 7.01 10.05 -8.87
N GLU A 185 7.95 10.59 -8.08
CA GLU A 185 7.98 12.01 -7.68
C GLU A 185 8.62 12.92 -8.74
N GLU A 186 9.37 12.35 -9.70
CA GLU A 186 9.62 13.01 -10.97
C GLU A 186 8.30 13.17 -11.72
N PHE A 187 7.59 14.26 -11.39
CA PHE A 187 6.44 14.72 -12.15
C PHE A 187 6.80 14.66 -13.63
N PRO A 188 5.90 14.15 -14.49
CA PRO A 188 6.13 14.20 -15.93
C PRO A 188 6.47 15.65 -16.23
N GLN A 189 7.71 15.88 -16.65
CA GLN A 189 8.01 17.16 -17.27
C GLN A 189 6.97 17.25 -18.38
N GLY A 190 6.09 18.25 -18.29
CA GLY A 190 5.09 18.52 -19.33
C GLY A 190 5.80 18.44 -20.69
N PRO A 191 5.08 17.98 -21.73
CA PRO A 191 5.65 17.44 -22.96
C PRO A 191 6.95 18.15 -23.30
N ALA A 192 8.04 17.37 -23.28
CA ALA A 192 9.40 17.81 -23.56
C ALA A 192 9.34 18.92 -24.60
N ARG A 193 9.82 20.10 -24.21
CA ARG A 193 10.08 21.27 -25.06
C ARG A 193 10.36 20.74 -26.48
N GLN A 194 9.34 20.75 -27.33
CA GLN A 194 9.55 20.49 -28.74
C GLN A 194 10.37 21.69 -29.17
N GLU A 195 11.65 21.44 -29.42
CA GLU A 195 12.55 22.37 -30.08
C GLU A 195 11.88 22.72 -31.41
N ILE A 196 11.25 23.88 -31.46
CA ILE A 196 10.80 24.49 -32.70
C ILE A 196 12.07 25.07 -33.34
N PRO A 197 12.37 24.73 -34.62
CA PRO A 197 13.54 25.22 -35.33
C PRO A 197 13.56 26.74 -35.51
#